data_AF-A0A966MCX6-F1
#
_entry.id   AF-A0A966MCX6-F1
#
_cell.length_a   1.000
_cell.length_b   1.000
_cell.length_c   1.000
_cell.angle_alpha   90.00
_cell.angle_beta   90.00
_cell.angle_gamma   90.00
#
_symmetry.space_group_name_H-M   'P 1'
#
loop_
_entity.id
_entity.type
_entity.pdbx_description
1 polymer ?
#
loop_
_entity_poly.entity_id
_entity_poly.type
_entity_poly.pdbx_seq_one_letter_code
_entity_poly.pdbx_strand_id
1 'polypeptide(L)'
;IDLVRQCEEANTFIPALAYTFANNPIEITVKHEERFAGESKYSLYQLIRLNFDLVTGFSVMPLQLFSILGMLLAGAAGSLFLLLLIRRFVLGAEVEGVFTLFALTFFLIGVMLFGLGLLGEYIGRIYQQVRQRPRYMVSAVLEQSKS
;
A
#
# COMPACT_ATOMS: atom_id res chain seq x y z
N ILE A 1 -6.23 5.63 25.83
CA ILE A 1 -6.78 6.92 25.34
C ILE A 1 -5.66 7.94 25.13
N ASP A 2 -4.76 8.12 26.11
CA ASP A 2 -3.65 9.07 25.97
C ASP A 2 -2.69 8.74 24.83
N LEU A 3 -2.44 7.46 24.55
CA LEU A 3 -1.66 7.01 23.39
C LEU A 3 -2.28 7.45 22.06
N VAL A 4 -3.61 7.41 21.94
CA VAL A 4 -4.33 7.86 20.73
C VAL A 4 -4.27 9.38 20.59
N ARG A 5 -4.26 10.12 21.71
CA ARG A 5 -4.12 11.60 21.71
C ARG A 5 -2.73 12.05 21.28
N GLN A 6 -1.70 11.28 21.62
CA GLN A 6 -0.30 11.56 21.23
C GLN A 6 0.01 11.10 19.79
N CYS A 7 -0.90 10.39 19.14
CA CYS A 7 -0.69 9.84 17.80
C CYS A 7 -0.82 10.95 16.73
N GLU A 8 0.32 11.28 16.11
CA GLU A 8 0.41 12.26 15.02
C GLU A 8 0.17 11.65 13.62
N GLU A 9 -0.43 10.46 13.52
CA GLU A 9 -0.64 9.81 12.22
C GLU A 9 -1.46 10.67 11.27
N ALA A 10 -0.99 10.85 10.03
CA ALA A 10 -1.70 11.63 9.01
C ALA A 10 -3.03 10.96 8.61
N ASN A 11 -3.08 9.62 8.65
CA ASN A 11 -4.24 8.83 8.23
C ASN A 11 -5.14 8.50 9.44
N THR A 12 -6.23 9.26 9.61
CA THR A 12 -7.13 9.09 10.75
C THR A 12 -8.27 8.12 10.43
N PHE A 13 -8.02 6.82 10.52
CA PHE A 13 -9.09 5.82 10.58
C PHE A 13 -9.24 5.33 12.02
N ILE A 14 -10.18 5.93 12.74
CA ILE A 14 -10.39 5.71 14.19
C ILE A 14 -10.53 4.23 14.55
N PRO A 15 -11.25 3.38 13.80
CA PRO A 15 -11.35 1.96 14.14
C PRO A 15 -10.01 1.23 14.08
N ALA A 16 -9.17 1.47 13.07
CA ALA A 16 -7.85 0.85 13.01
C ALA A 16 -6.96 1.36 14.15
N LEU A 17 -6.91 2.67 14.38
CA LEU A 17 -6.14 3.25 15.49
C LEU A 17 -6.58 2.67 16.85
N ALA A 18 -7.89 2.59 17.07
CA ALA A 18 -8.44 2.01 18.29
C ALA A 18 -8.02 0.54 18.46
N TYR A 19 -8.04 -0.24 17.37
CA TYR A 19 -7.60 -1.64 17.39
C TYR A 19 -6.10 -1.78 17.63
N THR A 20 -5.27 -0.94 17.00
CA THR A 20 -3.80 -0.94 17.15
C THR A 20 -3.35 -0.60 18.57
N PHE A 21 -4.02 0.34 19.24
CA PHE A 21 -3.68 0.76 20.60
C PHE A 21 -4.48 0.03 21.70
N ALA A 22 -5.44 -0.82 21.34
CA ALA A 22 -6.21 -1.60 22.30
C ALA A 22 -5.42 -2.81 22.79
N ASN A 23 -5.35 -3.01 24.11
CA ASN A 23 -4.73 -4.19 24.70
C ASN A 23 -5.65 -5.43 24.63
N ASN A 24 -6.97 -5.23 24.76
CA ASN A 24 -7.96 -6.30 24.70
C ASN A 24 -9.25 -5.77 24.03
N PRO A 25 -9.28 -5.67 22.69
CA PRO A 25 -10.47 -5.22 21.96
C PRO A 25 -11.60 -6.25 22.06
N ILE A 26 -12.83 -5.78 22.33
CA ILE A 26 -14.04 -6.58 22.28
C ILE A 26 -15.03 -5.95 21.30
N GLU A 27 -15.77 -6.77 20.57
CA GLU A 27 -16.84 -6.32 19.68
C GLU A 27 -18.20 -6.51 20.37
N ILE A 28 -19.01 -5.45 20.38
CA ILE A 28 -20.35 -5.48 20.95
C ILE A 28 -21.33 -5.34 19.79
N THR A 29 -22.12 -6.40 19.56
CA THR A 29 -23.14 -6.39 18.52
C THR A 29 -24.25 -5.41 18.89
N VAL A 30 -24.39 -4.35 18.10
CA VAL A 30 -25.49 -3.40 18.21
C VAL A 30 -26.43 -3.55 17.02
N LYS A 31 -27.74 -3.60 17.31
CA LYS A 31 -28.76 -3.63 16.26
C LYS A 31 -28.82 -2.26 15.62
N HIS A 32 -28.48 -2.18 14.34
CA HIS A 32 -28.67 -0.99 13.54
C HIS A 32 -30.07 -1.04 12.92
N GLU A 33 -30.80 0.07 12.99
CA GLU A 33 -32.06 0.19 12.25
C GLU A 33 -31.78 0.27 10.75
N GLU A 34 -32.67 -0.31 9.95
CA GLU A 34 -32.62 -0.13 8.50
C GLU A 34 -32.76 1.36 8.16
N ARG A 35 -32.05 1.80 7.12
CA ARG A 35 -32.13 3.20 6.70
C ARG A 35 -33.58 3.52 6.33
N PHE A 36 -34.17 4.50 7.02
CA PHE A 36 -35.53 4.96 6.76
C PHE A 36 -35.69 5.52 5.34
N ALA A 37 -34.64 6.14 4.79
CA ALA A 37 -34.60 6.63 3.41
C ALA A 37 -33.15 6.81 2.92
N GLY A 38 -32.98 6.82 1.59
CA GLY A 38 -31.74 7.16 0.91
C GLY A 38 -30.95 5.96 0.40
N GLU A 39 -30.22 6.18 -0.69
CA GLU A 39 -29.30 5.20 -1.27
C GLU A 39 -27.94 5.23 -0.56
N SER A 40 -27.24 4.09 -0.59
CA SER A 40 -25.86 4.04 -0.12
C SER A 40 -25.01 5.07 -0.89
N LYS A 41 -24.37 5.98 -0.16
CA LYS A 41 -23.37 6.90 -0.74
C LYS A 41 -22.07 6.18 -1.14
N TYR A 42 -21.88 4.94 -0.67
CA TYR A 42 -20.72 4.13 -0.99
C TYR A 42 -20.97 3.30 -2.24
N SER A 43 -20.27 3.64 -3.32
CA SER A 43 -20.17 2.78 -4.50
C SER A 43 -19.17 1.65 -4.27
N LEU A 44 -19.31 0.55 -5.01
CA LEU A 44 -18.40 -0.60 -4.93
C LEU A 44 -16.94 -0.18 -5.17
N TYR A 45 -16.71 0.74 -6.11
CA TYR A 45 -15.38 1.31 -6.38
C TYR A 45 -14.82 2.09 -5.18
N GLN A 46 -15.64 2.89 -4.50
CA GLN A 46 -15.21 3.63 -3.31
C GLN A 46 -14.84 2.68 -2.16
N LEU A 47 -15.56 1.56 -2.02
CA LEU A 47 -15.25 0.54 -1.01
C LEU A 47 -13.92 -0.17 -1.30
N ILE A 48 -13.67 -0.54 -2.55
CA ILE A 48 -12.38 -1.13 -2.96
C ILE A 48 -11.25 -0.15 -2.68
N ARG A 49 -11.40 1.10 -3.12
CA ARG A 49 -10.40 2.15 -2.90
C ARG A 49 -10.13 2.36 -1.40
N LEU A 50 -11.18 2.44 -0.59
CA LEU A 50 -11.06 2.57 0.87
C LEU A 50 -10.27 1.39 1.46
N ASN A 51 -10.53 0.16 1.02
CA ASN A 51 -9.80 -1.00 1.51
C ASN A 51 -8.31 -0.94 1.15
N PHE A 52 -7.99 -0.57 -0.10
CA PHE A 52 -6.60 -0.35 -0.51
C PHE A 52 -5.92 0.73 0.36
N ASP A 53 -6.57 1.87 0.57
CA ASP A 53 -6.05 2.96 1.40
C ASP A 53 -5.82 2.54 2.87
N LEU A 54 -6.66 1.65 3.41
CA LEU A 54 -6.49 1.09 4.75
C LEU A 54 -5.32 0.10 4.79
N VAL A 55 -5.23 -0.83 3.85
CA VAL A 55 -4.16 -1.83 3.82
C VAL A 55 -2.80 -1.17 3.62
N THR A 56 -2.65 -0.25 2.67
CA THR A 56 -1.38 0.45 2.44
C THR A 56 -1.09 1.53 3.48
N GLY A 57 -2.11 2.03 4.18
CA GLY A 57 -1.97 2.99 5.27
C GLY A 57 -1.51 2.39 6.60
N PHE A 58 -1.90 1.16 6.90
CA PHE A 58 -1.62 0.51 8.20
C PHE A 58 -0.76 -0.76 8.09
N SER A 59 -0.36 -1.16 6.88
CA SER A 59 0.47 -2.35 6.67
C SER A 59 1.53 -2.15 5.59
N VAL A 60 2.69 -2.78 5.80
CA VAL A 60 3.78 -2.89 4.82
C VAL A 60 3.72 -4.19 4.02
N MET A 61 2.71 -5.04 4.27
CA MET A 61 2.55 -6.35 3.63
C MET A 61 2.59 -6.28 2.09
N PRO A 62 1.89 -5.34 1.41
CA PRO A 62 1.94 -5.27 -0.06
C PRO A 62 3.36 -5.02 -0.60
N LEU A 63 4.13 -4.17 0.08
CA LEU A 63 5.52 -3.88 -0.26
C LEU A 63 6.43 -5.10 -0.04
N GLN A 64 6.22 -5.83 1.05
CA GLN A 64 6.97 -7.05 1.35
C GLN A 64 6.67 -8.17 0.34
N LEU A 65 5.40 -8.37 -0.01
CA LEU A 65 5.00 -9.35 -1.02
C LEU A 65 5.65 -9.05 -2.37
N PHE A 66 5.64 -7.78 -2.76
CA PHE A 66 6.29 -7.35 -4.00
C PHE A 66 7.81 -7.56 -3.96
N SER A 67 8.44 -7.33 -2.82
CA SER A 67 9.88 -7.57 -2.63
C SER A 67 10.23 -9.06 -2.75
N ILE A 68 9.39 -9.96 -2.22
CA ILE A 68 9.54 -11.41 -2.36
C ILE A 68 9.39 -11.82 -3.84
N LEU A 69 8.37 -11.31 -4.53
CA LEU A 69 8.19 -11.55 -5.96
C LEU A 69 9.40 -11.07 -6.78
N GLY A 70 9.95 -9.89 -6.44
CA GLY A 70 11.16 -9.35 -7.05
C GLY A 70 12.37 -10.26 -6.85
N MET A 71 12.56 -10.81 -5.64
CA MET A 71 13.64 -11.77 -5.36
C MET A 71 13.48 -13.07 -6.15
N LEU A 72 12.25 -13.60 -6.25
CA LEU A 72 11.97 -14.80 -7.04
C LEU A 72 12.25 -14.57 -8.54
N LEU A 73 11.80 -13.43 -9.08
CA LEU A 73 12.07 -13.06 -10.46
C LEU A 73 13.57 -12.86 -10.74
N ALA A 74 14.29 -12.24 -9.81
CA ALA A 74 15.74 -12.08 -9.92
C ALA A 74 16.45 -13.44 -9.92
N GLY A 75 16.04 -14.37 -9.05
CA GLY A 75 16.57 -15.74 -9.01
C GLY A 75 16.28 -16.51 -10.31
N ALA A 76 15.07 -16.38 -10.85
CA ALA A 76 14.69 -16.99 -12.12
C ALA A 76 15.49 -16.40 -13.30
N ALA A 77 15.64 -15.07 -13.36
CA ALA A 77 16.41 -14.38 -14.38
C ALA A 77 17.91 -14.76 -14.32
N GLY A 78 18.50 -14.84 -13.12
CA GLY A 78 19.87 -15.29 -12.94
C GLY A 78 20.09 -16.75 -13.36
N SER A 79 19.14 -17.63 -13.05
CA SER A 79 19.17 -19.03 -13.48
C SER A 79 19.08 -19.17 -15.01
N LEU A 80 18.18 -18.40 -15.63
CA LEU A 80 18.04 -18.36 -17.09
C LEU A 80 19.31 -17.82 -17.76
N PHE A 81 19.91 -16.77 -17.21
CA PHE A 81 21.18 -16.23 -17.69
C PHE A 81 22.30 -17.26 -17.65
N LEU A 82 22.46 -17.99 -16.53
CA LEU A 82 23.45 -19.07 -16.40
C LEU A 82 23.21 -20.18 -17.43
N LEU A 83 21.95 -20.56 -17.65
CA LEU A 83 21.56 -21.60 -18.61
C LEU A 83 21.93 -21.16 -20.04
N LEU A 84 21.59 -19.92 -20.43
CA LEU A 84 21.94 -19.38 -21.74
C LEU A 84 23.47 -19.24 -21.93
N LEU A 85 24.18 -18.86 -20.88
CA LEU A 85 25.64 -18.76 -20.89
C LEU A 85 26.29 -20.12 -21.12
N ILE A 86 25.87 -21.16 -20.38
CA ILE A 86 26.36 -22.53 -20.56
C ILE A 86 26.03 -23.02 -21.99
N ARG A 87 24.80 -22.81 -22.45
CA ARG A 87 24.42 -23.16 -23.83
C ARG A 87 25.30 -22.49 -24.87
N ARG A 88 25.61 -21.20 -24.69
CA ARG A 88 26.49 -20.46 -25.61
C ARG A 88 27.89 -21.08 -25.71
N PHE A 89 28.45 -21.57 -24.61
CA PHE A 89 29.77 -22.22 -24.61
C PHE A 89 29.75 -23.63 -25.22
N VAL A 90 28.64 -24.37 -25.12
CA VAL A 90 28.55 -25.76 -25.61
C VAL A 90 28.05 -25.86 -27.05
N LEU A 91 27.02 -25.09 -27.42
CA LEU A 91 26.29 -25.19 -28.69
C LEU A 91 26.60 -24.06 -29.68
N GLY A 92 27.31 -23.01 -29.25
CA GLY A 92 27.65 -21.86 -30.08
C GLY A 92 26.56 -20.78 -30.13
N ALA A 93 26.60 -19.95 -31.16
CA ALA A 93 25.79 -18.73 -31.27
C ALA A 93 24.41 -18.97 -31.91
N GLU A 94 23.35 -18.93 -31.12
CA GLU A 94 21.97 -18.93 -31.64
C GLU A 94 21.51 -17.49 -31.96
N VAL A 95 21.00 -17.25 -33.17
CA VAL A 95 20.64 -15.91 -33.71
C VAL A 95 19.13 -15.61 -33.59
N GLU A 96 18.30 -16.60 -33.24
CA GLU A 96 16.82 -16.50 -33.32
C GLU A 96 16.12 -15.97 -32.05
N GLY A 97 16.84 -15.35 -31.11
CA GLY A 97 16.31 -14.95 -29.80
C GLY A 97 15.69 -13.54 -29.68
N VAL A 98 15.55 -12.79 -30.76
CA VAL A 98 15.24 -11.34 -30.68
C VAL A 98 13.81 -11.08 -30.14
N PHE A 99 12.81 -11.83 -30.61
CA PHE A 99 11.43 -11.66 -30.15
C PHE A 99 11.23 -12.07 -28.69
N THR A 100 11.86 -13.17 -28.27
CA THR A 100 11.80 -13.64 -26.87
C THR A 100 12.54 -12.67 -25.94
N LEU A 101 13.66 -12.09 -26.38
CA LEU A 101 14.39 -11.05 -25.65
C LEU A 101 13.52 -9.81 -25.43
N PHE A 102 12.86 -9.30 -26.48
CA PHE A 102 11.97 -8.15 -26.35
C PHE A 102 10.78 -8.44 -25.42
N ALA A 103 10.14 -9.60 -25.56
CA ALA A 103 9.04 -10.01 -24.69
C ALA A 103 9.44 -10.05 -23.21
N LEU A 104 10.60 -10.67 -22.89
CA LEU A 104 11.15 -10.68 -21.53
C LEU A 104 11.49 -9.27 -21.05
N THR A 105 12.10 -8.45 -21.91
CA THR A 105 12.52 -7.09 -21.55
C THR A 105 11.31 -6.23 -21.20
N PHE A 106 10.26 -6.22 -22.03
CA PHE A 106 9.03 -5.48 -21.75
C PHE A 106 8.33 -6.00 -20.49
N PHE A 107 8.30 -7.32 -20.28
CA PHE A 107 7.75 -7.90 -19.06
C PHE A 107 8.50 -7.42 -17.81
N LEU A 108 9.83 -7.48 -17.81
CA LEU A 108 10.66 -7.04 -16.68
C LEU A 108 10.54 -5.54 -16.43
N ILE A 109 10.50 -4.71 -17.49
CA ILE A 109 10.26 -3.27 -17.38
C ILE A 109 8.87 -3.01 -16.78
N GLY A 110 7.83 -3.74 -17.20
CA GLY A 110 6.49 -3.61 -16.65
C GLY A 110 6.44 -3.91 -15.15
N VAL A 111 7.09 -4.99 -14.72
CA VAL A 111 7.21 -5.33 -13.29
C VAL A 111 7.99 -4.25 -12.53
N MET A 112 9.08 -3.72 -13.10
CA MET A 112 9.87 -2.66 -12.47
C MET A 112 9.08 -1.36 -12.30
N LEU A 113 8.33 -0.94 -13.33
CA LEU A 113 7.46 0.23 -13.28
C LEU A 113 6.34 0.06 -12.25
N PHE A 114 5.75 -1.13 -12.16
CA PHE A 114 4.78 -1.44 -11.11
C PHE A 114 5.39 -1.32 -9.71
N GLY A 115 6.60 -1.86 -9.51
CA GLY A 115 7.33 -1.73 -8.25
C GLY A 115 7.65 -0.28 -7.87
N LEU A 116 8.05 0.53 -8.85
CA LEU A 116 8.27 1.97 -8.67
C LEU A 116 6.99 2.71 -8.31
N GLY A 117 5.86 2.37 -8.94
CA GLY A 117 4.56 2.95 -8.60
C GLY A 117 4.17 2.64 -7.16
N LEU A 118 4.35 1.38 -6.72
CA LEU A 118 4.08 0.96 -5.35
C LEU A 118 5.00 1.68 -4.36
N LEU A 119 6.31 1.75 -4.63
CA LEU A 119 7.25 2.56 -3.82
C LEU A 119 6.84 4.03 -3.74
N GLY A 120 6.39 4.62 -4.86
CA GLY A 120 5.90 5.99 -4.91
C GLY A 120 4.72 6.25 -3.98
N GLU A 121 3.81 5.29 -3.85
CA GLU A 121 2.68 5.38 -2.90
C GLU A 121 3.17 5.43 -1.44
N TYR A 122 4.10 4.54 -1.06
CA TYR A 122 4.67 4.54 0.30
C TYR A 122 5.50 5.79 0.58
N ILE A 123 6.33 6.24 -0.38
CA ILE A 123 7.09 7.49 -0.25
C ILE A 123 6.14 8.68 -0.11
N GLY A 124 5.03 8.72 -0.87
CA GLY A 124 4.00 9.74 -0.74
C GLY A 124 3.38 9.79 0.66
N ARG A 125 3.11 8.62 1.26
CA ARG A 125 2.60 8.51 2.63
C ARG A 125 3.63 8.99 3.67
N ILE A 126 4.90 8.59 3.52
CA ILE A 126 6.00 9.08 4.36
C ILE A 126 6.12 10.59 4.25
N TYR A 127 6.06 11.14 3.04
CA TYR A 127 6.10 12.59 2.81
C TYR A 127 4.94 13.30 3.52
N GLN A 128 3.72 12.77 3.44
CA GLN A 128 2.57 13.33 4.16
C GLN A 128 2.77 13.31 5.67
N GLN A 129 3.33 12.23 6.22
CA GLN A 129 3.62 12.10 7.64
C GLN A 129 4.70 13.08 8.11
N VAL A 130 5.82 13.18 7.38
CA VAL A 130 6.95 14.06 7.72
C VAL A 130 6.60 15.54 7.57
N ARG A 131 5.68 15.88 6.65
CA ARG A 131 5.28 17.28 6.43
C ARG A 131 4.54 17.89 7.63
N GLN A 132 4.05 17.08 8.58
CA GLN A 132 3.39 17.50 9.82
C GLN A 132 2.41 18.68 9.63
N ARG A 133 1.59 18.63 8.57
CA ARG A 133 0.61 19.69 8.34
C ARG A 133 -0.46 19.64 9.44
N PRO A 134 -0.78 20.77 10.09
CA PRO A 134 -1.82 20.81 11.11
C PRO A 134 -3.16 20.38 10.50
N ARG A 135 -3.85 19.45 11.16
CA ARG A 135 -5.10 18.83 10.65
C ARG A 135 -6.23 19.84 10.49
N TYR A 136 -6.24 20.87 11.31
CA TYR A 136 -7.23 21.94 11.29
C TYR A 136 -6.59 23.24 11.75
N MET A 137 -7.22 24.35 11.37
CA MET A 137 -6.88 25.68 11.86
C MET A 137 -8.11 26.22 12.58
N VAL A 138 -7.94 26.67 13.81
CA VAL A 138 -9.04 27.29 14.58
C VAL A 138 -9.26 28.69 14.02
N SER A 139 -10.47 28.94 13.50
CA SER A 139 -10.82 30.26 12.95
C SER A 139 -11.19 31.26 14.07
N ALA A 140 -11.98 30.82 15.04
CA ALA A 140 -12.35 31.60 16.23
C ALA A 140 -12.75 30.67 17.38
N VAL A 141 -12.51 31.11 18.62
CA VAL A 141 -13.02 30.47 19.84
C VAL A 141 -14.13 31.38 20.38
N LEU A 142 -15.37 30.92 20.32
CA LEU A 142 -16.55 31.73 20.68
C LEU A 142 -16.93 31.66 22.17
N GLU A 143 -16.36 30.71 22.90
CA GLU A 143 -16.67 30.48 24.32
C GLU A 143 -15.43 30.78 25.18
N GLN A 144 -15.52 31.78 26.06
CA GLN A 144 -14.51 32.04 27.08
C GLN A 144 -14.72 31.06 28.24
N SER A 145 -13.73 30.20 28.48
CA SER A 145 -13.67 29.36 29.68
C SER A 145 -13.69 30.28 30.91
N LYS A 146 -14.77 30.20 31.70
CA LYS A 146 -14.77 30.78 33.05
C LYS A 146 -13.69 30.07 33.86
N SER A 147 -12.78 30.88 34.42
CA SER A 147 -11.72 30.49 35.34
C SER A 147 -12.25 29.75 36.56
#